data_AF-A0A9D1THS5-F1
#
_entry.id   AF-A0A9D1THS5-F1
#
_cell.length_a   1.000
_cell.length_b   1.000
_cell.length_c   1.000
_cell.angle_alpha   90.00
_cell.angle_beta   90.00
_cell.angle_gamma   90.00
#
_symmetry.space_group_name_H-M   'P 1'
#
loop_
_entity.id
_entity.type
_entity.pdbx_description
1 polymer ?
#
loop_
_entity_poly.entity_id
_entity_poly.type
_entity_poly.pdbx_seq_one_letter_code
_entity_poly.pdbx_strand_id
1 'polypeptide(L)'
;MRVSKIEIIENNIRFHFDYGYLKLEEPFCQIDGSILIENIDFDCSDVYFLSDNGAYGNFNGKKIEFLEFIKTYKDFSFEIIDEMYGYNLTTYSGYLSLPNRENLIYIAIYLYYTGNIVYEVKE
;
A
#
# COMPACT_ATOMS: atom_id res chain seq x y z
N MET A 1 1.67 0.78 -8.70
CA MET A 1 2.85 1.42 -8.07
C MET A 1 3.55 0.42 -7.17
N ARG A 2 4.88 0.36 -7.13
CA ARG A 2 5.60 -0.53 -6.22
C ARG A 2 6.08 0.21 -4.98
N VAL A 3 5.48 -0.11 -3.84
CA VAL A 3 5.86 0.38 -2.51
C VAL A 3 7.06 -0.41 -2.02
N SER A 4 8.10 0.31 -1.62
CA SER A 4 9.32 -0.26 -1.03
C SER A 4 9.45 0.01 0.46
N LYS A 5 8.79 1.05 0.97
CA LYS A 5 8.74 1.34 2.40
C LYS A 5 7.44 2.04 2.74
N ILE A 6 6.86 1.66 3.88
CA ILE A 6 5.77 2.39 4.51
C ILE A 6 6.30 2.93 5.84
N GLU A 7 6.13 4.23 6.06
CA GLU A 7 6.66 4.95 7.21
C GLU A 7 5.54 5.65 7.97
N ILE A 8 5.53 5.50 9.29
CA ILE A 8 4.59 6.19 10.17
C ILE A 8 5.26 7.45 10.72
N ILE A 9 4.61 8.60 10.55
CA ILE A 9 5.09 9.91 10.98
C ILE A 9 3.98 10.54 11.81
N GLU A 10 4.08 10.44 13.14
CA GLU A 10 2.99 10.82 14.05
C GLU A 10 1.70 10.06 13.69
N ASN A 11 0.65 10.78 13.28
CA ASN A 11 -0.63 10.21 12.84
C ASN A 11 -0.73 10.09 11.31
N ASN A 12 0.36 10.29 10.59
CA ASN A 12 0.38 10.21 9.13
C ASN A 12 1.09 8.93 8.69
N ILE A 13 0.80 8.50 7.46
CA ILE A 13 1.53 7.42 6.81
C ILE A 13 2.11 7.93 5.50
N ARG A 14 3.38 7.59 5.25
CA ARG A 14 4.07 7.86 3.99
C ARG A 14 4.42 6.56 3.27
N PHE A 15 3.99 6.46 2.02
CA PHE A 15 4.34 5.37 1.12
C PHE A 15 5.47 5.84 0.22
N HIS A 16 6.60 5.14 0.28
CA HIS A 16 7.75 5.36 -0.59
C HIS A 16 7.73 4.33 -1.71
N PHE A 17 8.00 4.76 -2.95
CA PHE A 17 7.94 3.90 -4.12
C PHE A 17 9.31 3.66 -4.74
N ASP A 18 9.51 2.44 -5.26
CA ASP A 18 10.59 2.16 -6.21
C ASP A 18 10.24 2.69 -7.61
N TYR A 19 8.96 2.62 -7.96
CA TYR A 19 8.38 3.17 -9.18
C TYR A 19 6.87 3.40 -9.02
N GLY A 20 6.35 4.46 -9.62
CA GLY A 20 4.92 4.76 -9.52
C GLY A 20 4.46 5.94 -10.35
N TYR A 21 5.24 7.02 -10.42
CA TYR A 21 4.88 8.20 -11.20
C TYR A 21 5.60 8.22 -12.55
N LEU A 22 4.89 8.67 -13.58
CA LEU A 22 5.38 8.84 -14.94
C LEU A 22 5.05 10.25 -15.42
N LYS A 23 6.02 10.92 -16.05
CA LYS A 23 5.73 12.12 -16.83
C LYS A 23 4.82 11.76 -17.99
N LEU A 24 3.84 12.60 -18.26
CA LEU A 24 2.94 12.45 -19.42
C LEU A 24 3.46 13.15 -20.67
N GLU A 25 4.70 13.63 -20.63
CA GLU A 25 5.40 14.28 -21.74
C GLU A 25 6.60 13.43 -22.13
N GLU A 26 6.94 13.40 -23.43
CA GLU A 26 8.14 12.72 -23.92
C GLU A 26 9.38 13.25 -23.17
N PRO A 27 10.28 12.36 -22.70
CA PRO A 27 10.38 10.93 -23.02
C PRO A 27 9.66 9.98 -22.04
N PHE A 28 8.63 10.45 -21.32
CA PHE A 28 7.82 9.69 -20.36
C PHE A 28 8.62 9.06 -19.21
N CYS A 29 9.62 9.79 -18.71
CA CYS A 29 10.47 9.31 -17.63
C CYS A 29 9.65 9.03 -16.37
N GLN A 30 10.09 7.99 -15.65
CA GLN A 30 9.71 7.79 -14.25
C GLN A 30 10.15 8.99 -13.41
N ILE A 31 9.31 9.37 -12.45
CA ILE A 31 9.61 10.39 -11.45
C ILE A 31 9.61 9.74 -10.08
N ASP A 32 10.57 10.13 -9.26
CA ASP A 32 10.59 9.75 -7.86
C ASP A 32 9.49 10.50 -7.09
N GLY A 33 8.88 9.82 -6.13
CA GLY A 33 7.89 10.45 -5.27
C GLY A 33 7.35 9.55 -4.18
N SER A 34 6.38 10.09 -3.44
CA SER A 34 5.70 9.42 -2.34
C SER A 34 4.22 9.80 -2.30
N ILE A 35 3.46 9.06 -1.50
CA ILE A 35 2.13 9.48 -1.04
C ILE A 35 2.21 9.71 0.47
N LEU A 36 1.70 10.84 0.93
CA LEU A 36 1.46 11.12 2.35
C LEU A 36 -0.04 11.09 2.60
N ILE A 37 -0.48 10.29 3.57
CA ILE A 37 -1.87 10.23 4.02
C ILE A 37 -1.92 10.79 5.43
N GLU A 38 -2.71 11.84 5.60
CA GLU A 38 -2.76 12.61 6.83
C GLU A 38 -3.88 12.16 7.77
N ASN A 39 -3.62 12.22 9.08
CA ASN A 39 -4.59 11.95 10.15
C ASN A 39 -5.28 10.59 10.01
N ILE A 40 -4.48 9.53 10.03
CA ILE A 40 -4.92 8.15 10.03
C ILE A 40 -5.53 7.80 11.39
N ASP A 41 -6.68 7.14 11.36
CA ASP A 41 -7.20 6.40 12.51
C ASP A 41 -6.70 4.96 12.43
N PHE A 42 -5.67 4.65 13.21
CA PHE A 42 -5.05 3.33 13.19
C PHE A 42 -5.95 2.23 13.78
N ASP A 43 -6.86 2.58 14.69
CA ASP A 43 -7.82 1.63 15.28
C ASP A 43 -8.88 1.21 14.26
N CYS A 44 -9.08 2.04 13.21
CA CYS A 44 -9.97 1.78 12.08
C CYS A 44 -9.23 1.40 10.79
N SER A 45 -7.95 0.99 10.88
CA SER A 45 -7.11 0.67 9.71
C SER A 45 -6.54 -0.74 9.77
N ASP A 46 -6.66 -1.48 8.67
CA ASP A 46 -6.50 -2.93 8.64
C ASP A 46 -5.82 -3.42 7.35
N VAL A 47 -5.21 -4.60 7.40
CA VAL A 47 -4.66 -5.30 6.23
C VAL A 47 -5.29 -6.68 6.07
N TYR A 48 -5.82 -6.92 4.88
CA TYR A 48 -6.53 -8.14 4.54
C TYR A 48 -5.59 -8.96 3.67
N PHE A 49 -5.13 -10.09 4.19
CA PHE A 49 -4.42 -11.10 3.43
C PHE A 49 -5.44 -11.99 2.76
N LEU A 50 -5.41 -11.99 1.43
CA LEU A 50 -6.29 -12.80 0.61
C LEU A 50 -5.58 -14.10 0.20
N SER A 51 -5.84 -14.59 -1.01
CA SER A 51 -5.24 -15.81 -1.54
C SER A 51 -3.87 -15.56 -2.19
N ASP A 52 -3.12 -16.64 -2.38
CA ASP A 52 -1.93 -16.64 -3.22
C ASP A 52 -2.30 -16.32 -4.67
N ASN A 53 -1.37 -15.67 -5.38
CA ASN A 53 -1.56 -15.33 -6.79
C ASN A 53 -1.93 -16.57 -7.63
N GLY A 54 -2.96 -16.42 -8.46
CA GLY A 54 -3.46 -17.49 -9.34
C GLY A 54 -4.33 -18.54 -8.65
N ALA A 55 -4.57 -18.46 -7.34
CA ALA A 55 -5.44 -19.38 -6.61
C ALA A 55 -6.92 -18.98 -6.74
N TYR A 56 -7.54 -19.34 -7.87
CA TYR A 56 -8.98 -19.20 -8.08
C TYR A 56 -9.77 -20.29 -7.33
N GLY A 57 -10.96 -19.95 -6.83
CA GLY A 57 -11.87 -20.88 -6.16
C GLY A 57 -12.15 -20.50 -4.71
N ASN A 58 -12.12 -21.47 -3.80
CA ASN A 58 -12.41 -21.23 -2.39
C ASN A 58 -11.42 -20.24 -1.78
N PHE A 59 -11.98 -19.22 -1.14
CA PHE A 59 -11.21 -18.14 -0.53
C PHE A 59 -10.98 -18.39 0.96
N ASN A 60 -9.73 -18.26 1.40
CA ASN A 60 -9.37 -18.19 2.82
C ASN A 60 -8.38 -17.04 2.99
N GLY A 61 -8.53 -16.29 4.07
CA GLY A 61 -7.69 -15.12 4.33
C GLY A 61 -7.58 -14.82 5.82
N LYS A 62 -6.81 -13.78 6.15
CA LYS A 62 -6.74 -13.22 7.49
C LYS A 62 -6.83 -11.70 7.44
N LYS A 63 -7.46 -11.13 8.45
CA LYS A 63 -7.47 -9.69 8.72
C LYS A 63 -6.54 -9.44 9.90
N ILE A 64 -5.64 -8.47 9.77
CA ILE A 64 -4.78 -8.00 10.85
C ILE A 64 -4.80 -6.48 10.91
N GLU A 65 -4.47 -5.92 12.08
CA GLU A 65 -4.34 -4.47 12.25
C GLU A 65 -3.19 -3.93 11.38
N PHE A 66 -3.34 -2.71 10.86
CA PHE A 66 -2.29 -2.09 10.04
C PHE A 66 -0.97 -1.93 10.80
N LEU A 67 -1.01 -1.54 12.08
CA LEU A 67 0.19 -1.41 12.90
C LEU A 67 0.89 -2.75 13.14
N GLU A 68 0.12 -3.83 13.30
CA GLU A 68 0.68 -5.18 13.40
C GLU A 68 1.37 -5.59 12.10
N PHE A 69 0.77 -5.28 10.95
CA PHE A 69 1.36 -5.52 9.64
C PHE A 69 2.75 -4.85 9.52
N ILE A 70 2.83 -3.53 9.77
CA ILE A 70 4.08 -2.77 9.67
C ILE A 70 5.15 -3.30 10.64
N LYS A 71 4.76 -3.70 11.85
CA LYS A 71 5.70 -4.24 12.84
C LYS A 71 6.25 -5.61 12.44
N THR A 72 5.40 -6.44 11.84
CA THR A 72 5.70 -7.85 11.52
C THR A 72 6.47 -7.99 10.21
N TYR A 73 6.06 -7.25 9.18
CA TYR A 73 6.60 -7.34 7.83
C TYR A 73 7.49 -6.13 7.55
N LYS A 74 8.77 -6.23 7.92
CA LYS A 74 9.75 -5.15 7.74
C LYS A 74 10.38 -5.12 6.36
N ASP A 75 10.65 -6.30 5.82
CA ASP A 75 11.23 -6.49 4.50
C ASP A 75 10.14 -7.07 3.59
N PHE A 76 9.59 -6.23 2.71
CA PHE A 76 8.58 -6.62 1.73
C PHE A 76 8.66 -5.73 0.50
N SER A 77 8.01 -6.18 -0.57
CA SER A 77 7.67 -5.34 -1.72
C SER A 77 6.18 -5.47 -1.96
N PHE A 78 5.48 -4.33 -2.11
CA PHE A 78 4.04 -4.33 -2.32
C PHE A 78 3.69 -3.60 -3.60
N GLU A 79 3.15 -4.32 -4.57
CA GLU A 79 2.74 -3.78 -5.85
C GLU A 79 1.24 -3.49 -5.83
N ILE A 80 0.90 -2.20 -5.74
CA ILE A 80 -0.47 -1.69 -5.81
C ILE A 80 -0.96 -1.82 -7.26
N ILE A 81 -2.08 -2.51 -7.41
CA ILE A 81 -2.80 -2.72 -8.68
C ILE A 81 -4.06 -1.86 -8.72
N ASP A 82 -4.82 -1.84 -7.62
CA ASP A 82 -6.08 -1.12 -7.53
C ASP A 82 -6.07 -0.13 -6.36
N GLU A 83 -6.71 1.01 -6.59
CA GLU A 83 -6.88 2.09 -5.61
C GLU A 83 -8.36 2.46 -5.54
N MET A 84 -8.89 2.61 -4.34
CA MET A 84 -10.28 3.02 -4.12
C MET A 84 -10.35 4.11 -3.06
N TYR A 85 -11.19 5.11 -3.30
CA TYR A 85 -11.33 6.29 -2.44
C TYR A 85 -12.82 6.56 -2.16
N GLY A 86 -13.19 6.72 -0.89
CA GLY A 86 -14.54 7.15 -0.53
C GLY A 86 -14.82 7.04 0.96
N TYR A 87 -15.72 7.88 1.48
CA TYR A 87 -16.17 7.83 2.88
C TYR A 87 -15.02 7.84 3.91
N ASN A 88 -14.00 8.68 3.71
CA ASN A 88 -12.80 8.76 4.57
C ASN A 88 -12.00 7.45 4.65
N LEU A 89 -12.20 6.56 3.67
CA LEU A 89 -11.49 5.30 3.54
C LEU A 89 -10.74 5.31 2.21
N THR A 90 -9.47 4.94 2.26
CA THR A 90 -8.70 4.57 1.06
C THR A 90 -8.32 3.10 1.14
N THR A 91 -8.35 2.43 -0.01
CA THR A 91 -7.90 1.04 -0.16
C THR A 91 -6.81 0.96 -1.21
N TYR A 92 -5.68 0.35 -0.83
CA TYR A 92 -4.61 -0.03 -1.74
C TYR A 92 -4.55 -1.55 -1.81
N SER A 93 -4.87 -2.14 -2.96
CA SER A 93 -4.85 -3.60 -3.13
C SER A 93 -3.97 -4.04 -4.29
N GLY A 94 -3.42 -5.24 -4.15
CA GLY A 94 -2.45 -5.78 -5.09
C GLY A 94 -1.60 -6.88 -4.48
N TYR A 95 -0.36 -7.02 -4.92
CA TYR A 95 0.48 -8.18 -4.59
C TYR A 95 1.60 -7.85 -3.62
N LEU A 96 1.62 -8.56 -2.49
CA LEU A 96 2.69 -8.58 -1.51
C LEU A 96 3.70 -9.68 -1.85
N SER A 97 4.97 -9.29 -1.96
CA SER A 97 6.12 -10.17 -2.05
C SER A 97 6.90 -10.15 -0.73
N LEU A 98 7.28 -11.34 -0.25
CA LEU A 98 8.04 -11.53 0.99
C LEU A 98 9.35 -12.26 0.67
N PRO A 99 10.50 -11.87 1.25
CA PRO A 99 11.82 -12.40 0.88
C PRO A 99 11.97 -13.94 0.88
N ASN A 100 11.23 -14.63 1.75
CA ASN A 100 11.31 -16.08 1.93
C ASN A 100 10.07 -16.82 1.41
N ARG A 101 9.34 -16.24 0.45
CA ARG A 101 8.13 -16.83 -0.13
C ARG A 101 8.12 -16.61 -1.64
N GLU A 102 8.06 -17.71 -2.40
CA GLU A 102 7.99 -17.64 -3.87
C GLU A 102 6.64 -17.10 -4.36
N ASN A 103 5.54 -17.54 -3.75
CA ASN A 103 4.21 -17.10 -4.13
C ASN A 103 3.89 -15.70 -3.59
N LEU A 104 3.47 -14.82 -4.49
CA LEU A 104 2.87 -13.53 -4.14
C LEU A 104 1.54 -13.75 -3.42
N ILE A 105 1.24 -12.89 -2.46
CA ILE A 105 -0.03 -12.90 -1.73
C ILE A 105 -0.82 -11.67 -2.17
N TYR A 106 -2.07 -11.84 -2.59
CA TYR A 106 -2.90 -10.66 -2.81
C TYR A 106 -3.30 -10.07 -1.46
N ILE A 107 -3.08 -8.77 -1.25
CA ILE A 107 -3.49 -8.06 -0.04
C ILE A 107 -4.32 -6.83 -0.39
N ALA A 108 -5.10 -6.37 0.57
CA ALA A 108 -5.76 -5.06 0.54
C ALA A 108 -5.48 -4.33 1.86
N ILE A 109 -4.89 -3.14 1.76
CA ILE A 109 -4.64 -2.23 2.88
C ILE A 109 -5.79 -1.24 2.93
N TYR A 110 -6.52 -1.22 4.04
CA TYR A 110 -7.62 -0.30 4.31
C TYR A 110 -7.15 0.74 5.32
N LEU A 111 -7.23 2.02 4.94
CA LEU A 111 -6.80 3.12 5.79
C LEU A 111 -7.95 4.11 5.96
N TYR A 112 -8.39 4.28 7.21
CA TYR A 112 -9.33 5.35 7.55
C TYR A 112 -8.53 6.62 7.86
N TYR A 113 -8.92 7.74 7.26
CA TYR A 113 -8.20 9.00 7.36
C TYR A 113 -9.15 10.20 7.40
N THR A 114 -8.78 11.26 8.11
CA THR A 114 -9.57 12.50 8.17
C THR A 114 -8.84 13.72 7.58
N GLY A 115 -7.59 13.55 7.14
CA GLY A 115 -6.80 14.59 6.49
C GLY A 115 -6.80 14.45 4.95
N ASN A 116 -5.74 14.91 4.30
CA ASN A 116 -5.58 14.78 2.85
C ASN A 116 -4.77 13.55 2.46
N ILE A 117 -4.93 13.15 1.19
CA ILE A 117 -3.98 12.28 0.49
C ILE A 117 -3.15 13.19 -0.42
N VAL A 118 -1.87 13.33 -0.12
CA VAL A 118 -0.95 14.23 -0.81
C VAL A 118 0.02 13.40 -1.65
N TYR A 119 -0.04 13.60 -2.96
CA TYR A 119 0.89 13.00 -3.92
C TYR A 119 2.07 13.96 -4.07
N GLU A 120 3.26 13.52 -3.66
CA GLU A 120 4.48 14.32 -3.72
C GLU A 120 5.40 13.76 -4.79
N VAL A 121 5.89 14.64 -5.66
CA VAL A 121 6.93 14.33 -6.64
C VAL A 121 8.21 15.07 -6.25
N LYS A 122 9.36 14.44 -6.46
CA LYS A 122 10.64 15.13 -6.36
C LYS A 122 10.89 15.85 -7.69
N GLU A 123 11.18 17.15 -7.63
CA GLU A 123 11.58 17.96 -8.79
C GLU A 123 12.97 17.58 -9.32
#